data_AF-A0ABD1YG48-F1
#
_entry.id   AF-A0ABD1YG48-F1
#
_cell.length_a   1.000
_cell.length_b   1.000
_cell.length_c   1.000
_cell.angle_alpha   90.00
_cell.angle_beta   90.00
_cell.angle_gamma   90.00
#
_symmetry.space_group_name_H-M   'P 1'
#
loop_
_entity.id
_entity.type
_entity.pdbx_description
1 polymer ?
#
loop_
_entity_poly.entity_id
_entity_poly.type
_entity_poly.pdbx_seq_one_letter_code
_entity_poly.pdbx_strand_id
1 'polypeptide(L)'
;MNDDGGNDEIERFHVSKRARYNKTSVVVFDDEARKEYLTGFRKRKNKRRQIAAEQVAVKERQKRLQERRERRQALKAAIEESSNVGTEEEVHAEDDGEQEEAAPIASTVLYEEKETMTVVNAGEISAEEHEIQKAEEEVGEQHLEVIARFSEKRRMKNKNSALAIKKYEGVTCSHKAGVEVTEFCCQELMVSS
;
A
#
# COMPACT_ATOMS: atom_id res chain seq x y z
N MET A 1 2.03 25.75 -52.91
CA MET A 1 1.00 25.17 -52.01
C MET A 1 1.39 25.61 -50.62
N ASN A 2 0.60 26.50 -50.00
CA ASN A 2 0.88 26.97 -48.64
C ASN A 2 -0.21 26.38 -47.73
N ASP A 3 0.22 25.68 -46.68
CA ASP A 3 -0.61 25.02 -45.69
C ASP A 3 -1.11 26.03 -44.63
N ASP A 4 -2.34 26.49 -44.78
CA ASP A 4 -3.05 27.38 -43.83
C ASP A 4 -3.73 26.60 -42.67
N GLY A 5 -3.09 25.55 -42.15
CA GLY A 5 -3.67 24.63 -41.15
C GLY A 5 -3.50 25.04 -39.67
N GLY A 6 -3.27 26.32 -39.37
CA GLY A 6 -2.76 26.74 -38.05
C GLY A 6 -3.73 27.39 -37.06
N ASN A 7 -4.98 27.71 -37.44
CA ASN A 7 -5.86 28.53 -36.60
C ASN A 7 -6.90 27.76 -35.75
N ASP A 8 -7.17 26.49 -36.06
CA ASP A 8 -8.27 25.73 -35.42
C ASP A 8 -7.95 25.19 -34.01
N GLU A 9 -6.68 25.22 -33.59
CA GLU A 9 -6.28 24.77 -32.25
C GLU A 9 -6.35 25.88 -31.20
N ILE A 10 -6.13 27.14 -31.59
CA ILE A 10 -6.11 28.29 -30.67
C ILE A 10 -7.54 28.73 -30.32
N GLU A 11 -8.50 28.62 -31.25
CA GLU A 11 -9.91 28.96 -31.00
C GLU A 11 -10.60 28.06 -29.97
N ARG A 12 -10.12 26.82 -29.77
CA ARG A 12 -10.70 25.87 -28.78
C ARG A 12 -10.45 26.29 -27.33
N PHE A 13 -9.43 27.10 -27.08
CA PHE A 13 -9.05 27.52 -25.72
C PHE A 13 -9.49 28.95 -25.38
N HIS A 14 -9.90 29.75 -26.38
CA HIS A 14 -10.34 31.11 -26.15
C HIS A 14 -11.86 31.21 -25.93
N VAL A 15 -12.34 30.83 -24.75
CA VAL A 15 -13.73 31.08 -24.36
C VAL A 15 -13.93 32.57 -24.03
N SER A 16 -14.82 33.26 -24.76
CA SER A 16 -15.12 34.69 -24.55
C SER A 16 -15.66 34.96 -23.14
N LYS A 17 -15.37 36.15 -22.59
CA LYS A 17 -15.77 36.53 -21.22
C LYS A 17 -17.29 36.38 -20.98
N ARG A 18 -18.10 36.67 -22.00
CA ARG A 18 -19.56 36.51 -21.98
C ARG A 18 -19.99 35.04 -21.98
N ALA A 19 -19.32 34.19 -22.76
CA ALA A 19 -19.55 32.74 -22.74
C ALA A 19 -19.12 32.09 -21.42
N ARG A 20 -18.17 32.68 -20.69
CA ARG A 20 -17.83 32.27 -19.30
C ARG A 20 -18.92 32.69 -18.32
N TYR A 21 -19.38 33.94 -18.38
CA TYR A 21 -20.40 34.50 -17.49
C TYR A 21 -21.73 33.75 -17.54
N ASN A 22 -22.18 33.35 -18.74
CA ASN A 22 -23.42 32.59 -18.91
C ASN A 22 -23.36 31.17 -18.31
N LYS A 23 -22.16 30.63 -18.05
CA LYS A 23 -21.94 29.31 -17.44
C LYS A 23 -21.82 29.36 -15.91
N THR A 24 -21.53 30.54 -15.35
CA THR A 24 -21.23 30.73 -13.91
C THR A 24 -22.24 31.64 -13.20
N SER A 25 -23.36 31.99 -13.84
CA SER A 25 -24.28 33.03 -13.36
C SER A 25 -25.03 32.66 -12.07
N VAL A 26 -25.12 31.36 -11.73
CA VAL A 26 -25.74 30.90 -10.49
C VAL A 26 -24.85 29.86 -9.83
N VAL A 27 -24.14 30.27 -8.77
CA VAL A 27 -23.40 29.36 -7.90
C VAL A 27 -24.33 29.01 -6.74
N VAL A 28 -24.97 27.83 -6.81
CA VAL A 28 -25.77 27.29 -5.70
C VAL A 28 -24.88 26.40 -4.86
N PHE A 29 -24.95 26.58 -3.54
CA PHE A 29 -24.29 25.66 -2.62
C PHE A 29 -25.12 24.39 -2.49
N ASP A 30 -24.49 23.26 -2.76
CA ASP A 30 -25.04 21.95 -2.40
C ASP A 30 -24.73 21.69 -0.92
N ASP A 31 -25.79 21.64 -0.11
CA ASP A 31 -25.69 21.40 1.32
C ASP A 31 -25.15 20.01 1.66
N GLU A 32 -25.37 19.01 0.80
CA GLU A 32 -24.84 17.65 1.01
C GLU A 32 -23.33 17.62 0.77
N ALA A 33 -22.88 18.18 -0.36
CA ALA A 33 -21.45 18.33 -0.65
C ALA A 33 -20.75 19.18 0.41
N ARG A 34 -21.41 20.22 0.93
CA ARG A 34 -20.89 21.03 2.04
C ARG A 34 -20.75 20.23 3.33
N LYS A 35 -21.78 19.44 3.71
CA LYS A 35 -21.72 18.57 4.90
C LYS A 35 -20.62 17.52 4.77
N GLU A 36 -20.46 16.90 3.61
CA GLU A 36 -19.38 15.95 3.36
C GLU A 36 -18.01 16.63 3.37
N TYR A 37 -17.90 17.84 2.83
CA TYR A 37 -16.67 18.62 2.91
C TYR A 37 -16.31 18.92 4.38
N LEU A 38 -17.25 19.39 5.19
CA LEU A 38 -17.00 19.76 6.58
C LEU A 38 -16.80 18.57 7.54
N THR A 39 -17.52 17.47 7.35
CA THR A 39 -17.46 16.33 8.29
C THR A 39 -16.60 15.17 7.76
N GLY A 40 -16.38 15.10 6.45
CA GLY A 40 -15.69 14.00 5.78
C GLY A 40 -14.16 14.01 5.90
N PHE A 41 -13.54 14.90 6.69
CA PHE A 41 -12.08 14.97 6.83
C PHE A 41 -11.44 13.64 7.24
N ARG A 42 -12.07 12.90 8.16
CA ARG A 42 -11.59 11.58 8.58
C ARG A 42 -11.65 10.57 7.43
N LYS A 43 -12.75 10.55 6.67
CA LYS A 43 -12.89 9.70 5.47
C LYS A 43 -11.82 10.03 4.44
N ARG A 44 -11.64 11.32 4.10
CA ARG A 44 -10.60 11.77 3.15
C ARG A 44 -9.19 11.46 3.63
N LYS A 45 -8.89 11.64 4.92
CA LYS A 45 -7.59 11.29 5.51
C LYS A 45 -7.32 9.79 5.38
N ASN A 46 -8.30 8.95 5.66
CA ASN A 46 -8.17 7.50 5.50
C ASN A 46 -8.00 7.11 4.03
N LYS A 47 -8.80 7.67 3.11
CA LYS A 47 -8.66 7.45 1.67
C LYS A 47 -7.26 7.82 1.17
N ARG A 48 -6.72 8.98 1.58
CA ARG A 48 -5.35 9.37 1.22
C ARG A 48 -4.30 8.37 1.74
N ARG A 49 -4.48 7.83 2.94
CA ARG A 49 -3.57 6.81 3.50
C ARG A 49 -3.64 5.49 2.72
N GLN A 50 -4.84 5.06 2.34
CA GLN A 50 -5.04 3.85 1.53
C GLN A 50 -4.37 4.00 0.16
N ILE A 51 -4.62 5.10 -0.54
CA ILE A 51 -4.00 5.38 -1.84
C ILE A 51 -2.47 5.42 -1.72
N ALA A 52 -1.92 6.05 -0.68
CA ALA A 52 -0.48 6.07 -0.48
C ALA A 52 0.10 4.67 -0.24
N ALA A 53 -0.59 3.82 0.55
CA ALA A 53 -0.18 2.45 0.79
C ALA A 53 -0.25 1.59 -0.48
N GLU A 54 -1.32 1.72 -1.25
CA GLU A 54 -1.50 1.03 -2.55
C GLU A 54 -0.40 1.41 -3.54
N GLN A 55 -0.06 2.70 -3.63
CA GLN A 55 1.02 3.18 -4.50
C GLN A 55 2.39 2.62 -4.10
N VAL A 56 2.67 2.50 -2.80
CA VAL A 56 3.92 1.89 -2.32
C VAL A 56 3.95 0.41 -2.68
N ALA A 57 2.86 -0.34 -2.45
CA ALA A 57 2.78 -1.76 -2.77
C ALA A 57 2.93 -2.04 -4.28
N VAL A 58 2.32 -1.20 -5.14
CA VAL A 58 2.45 -1.31 -6.60
C VAL A 58 3.89 -1.07 -7.03
N LYS A 59 4.55 -0.03 -6.49
CA LYS A 59 5.96 0.26 -6.81
C LYS A 59 6.89 -0.87 -6.37
N GLU A 60 6.66 -1.44 -5.19
CA GLU A 60 7.45 -2.57 -4.70
C GLU A 60 7.27 -3.80 -5.60
N ARG A 61 6.03 -4.12 -5.98
CA ARG A 61 5.75 -5.22 -6.91
C ARG A 61 6.44 -5.00 -8.26
N GLN A 62 6.39 -3.78 -8.80
CA GLN A 62 7.07 -3.43 -10.04
C GLN A 62 8.59 -3.60 -9.92
N LYS A 63 9.19 -3.15 -8.81
CA LYS A 63 10.62 -3.34 -8.53
C LYS A 63 11.01 -4.81 -8.52
N ARG A 64 10.25 -5.67 -7.81
CA ARG A 64 10.50 -7.12 -7.78
C ARG A 64 10.39 -7.76 -9.16
N LEU A 65 9.43 -7.33 -9.98
CA LEU A 65 9.29 -7.83 -11.35
C LEU A 65 10.44 -7.38 -12.25
N GLN A 66 10.91 -6.14 -12.09
CA GLN A 66 12.08 -5.63 -12.81
C GLN A 66 13.34 -6.40 -12.42
N GLU A 67 13.59 -6.60 -11.12
CA GLU A 67 14.72 -7.41 -10.63
C GLU A 67 14.68 -8.85 -11.18
N ARG A 68 13.50 -9.47 -11.22
CA ARG A 68 13.31 -10.80 -11.84
C ARG A 68 13.62 -10.78 -13.34
N ARG A 69 13.17 -9.74 -14.05
CA ARG A 69 13.43 -9.59 -15.49
C ARG A 69 14.92 -9.38 -15.76
N GLU A 70 15.57 -8.51 -14.98
CA GLU A 70 17.01 -8.25 -15.07
C GLU A 70 17.82 -9.50 -14.78
N ARG A 71 17.47 -10.28 -13.74
CA ARG A 71 18.12 -11.56 -13.45
C ARG A 71 17.98 -12.54 -14.62
N ARG A 72 16.79 -12.67 -15.19
CA ARG A 72 16.56 -13.54 -16.36
C ARG A 72 17.37 -13.07 -17.58
N GLN A 73 17.43 -11.77 -17.83
CA GLN A 73 18.21 -11.22 -18.94
C GLN A 73 19.71 -11.40 -18.73
N ALA A 74 20.21 -11.21 -17.51
CA ALA A 74 21.62 -11.44 -17.18
C ALA A 74 22.01 -12.91 -17.36
N LEU A 75 21.15 -13.85 -16.94
CA LEU A 75 21.37 -15.29 -17.16
C LEU A 75 21.36 -15.63 -18.66
N LYS A 76 20.41 -15.11 -19.43
CA LYS A 76 20.38 -15.30 -20.89
C LYS A 76 21.65 -14.77 -21.56
N ALA A 77 22.08 -13.56 -21.21
CA ALA A 77 23.30 -12.96 -21.75
C ALA A 77 24.55 -13.76 -21.38
N ALA A 78 24.64 -14.27 -20.14
CA ALA A 78 25.75 -15.12 -19.72
C ALA A 78 25.78 -16.47 -20.47
N ILE A 79 24.61 -17.06 -20.72
CA ILE A 79 24.49 -18.27 -21.55
C ILE A 79 24.92 -17.96 -22.98
N GLU A 80 24.43 -16.89 -23.60
CA GLU A 80 24.80 -16.45 -24.95
C GLU A 80 26.31 -16.16 -25.08
N GLU A 81 26.93 -15.52 -24.08
CA GLU A 81 28.38 -15.28 -24.05
C GLU A 81 29.17 -16.59 -23.95
N SER A 82 28.67 -17.58 -23.19
CA SER A 82 29.29 -18.90 -23.10
C SER A 82 29.02 -19.80 -24.32
N SER A 83 27.88 -19.65 -25.00
CA SER A 83 27.48 -20.44 -26.17
C SER A 83 28.02 -19.88 -27.49
N ASN A 84 28.46 -18.62 -27.53
CA ASN A 84 29.20 -18.08 -28.69
C ASN A 84 30.59 -18.73 -28.91
N VAL A 85 30.97 -19.70 -28.07
CA VAL A 85 32.08 -20.63 -28.32
C VAL A 85 31.66 -21.86 -29.15
N GLY A 86 30.37 -22.01 -29.49
CA GLY A 86 29.95 -22.98 -30.48
C GLY A 86 28.44 -23.17 -30.57
N THR A 87 27.94 -22.99 -31.80
CA THR A 87 26.66 -23.47 -32.36
C THR A 87 25.49 -22.50 -32.29
N GLU A 88 25.15 -21.99 -33.47
CA GLU A 88 23.99 -21.18 -33.81
C GLU A 88 22.71 -22.02 -33.72
N GLU A 89 21.87 -21.83 -32.71
CA GLU A 89 20.46 -22.26 -32.77
C GLU A 89 19.54 -21.13 -32.29
N GLU A 90 18.73 -20.65 -33.23
CA GLU A 90 17.71 -19.63 -33.11
C GLU A 90 16.52 -20.18 -32.30
N VAL A 91 16.43 -19.86 -31.01
CA VAL A 91 15.24 -20.20 -30.20
C VAL A 91 14.36 -18.97 -30.05
N HIS A 92 13.33 -18.93 -30.90
CA HIS A 92 12.20 -18.01 -30.85
C HIS A 92 11.48 -18.17 -29.50
N ALA A 93 11.74 -17.25 -28.56
CA ALA A 93 11.17 -17.31 -27.21
C ALA A 93 9.73 -16.78 -27.17
N GLU A 94 8.81 -17.55 -27.72
CA GLU A 94 7.40 -17.53 -27.30
C GLU A 94 7.09 -18.89 -26.69
N ASP A 95 7.42 -19.07 -25.42
CA ASP A 95 6.94 -20.22 -24.65
C ASP A 95 6.45 -19.73 -23.28
N ASP A 96 5.13 -19.70 -23.16
CA ASP A 96 4.34 -19.58 -21.93
C ASP A 96 4.29 -20.96 -21.24
N GLY A 97 5.45 -21.60 -21.13
CA GLY A 97 5.64 -22.95 -20.60
C GLY A 97 6.51 -22.89 -19.35
N GLU A 98 5.91 -23.22 -18.20
CA GLU A 98 6.62 -23.48 -16.96
C GLU A 98 7.55 -24.68 -17.16
N GLN A 99 8.81 -24.45 -17.54
CA GLN A 99 9.85 -25.45 -17.43
C GLN A 99 11.01 -24.86 -16.63
N GLU A 100 10.87 -25.04 -15.32
CA GLU A 100 11.89 -24.78 -14.31
C GLU A 100 12.91 -25.91 -14.40
N GLU A 101 14.03 -25.68 -15.11
CA GLU A 101 15.18 -26.57 -15.11
C GLU A 101 15.73 -26.66 -13.67
N ALA A 102 15.32 -27.70 -12.97
CA ALA A 102 15.63 -27.96 -11.58
C ALA A 102 17.09 -28.44 -11.43
N ALA A 103 17.75 -27.95 -10.38
CA ALA A 103 19.06 -28.40 -9.88
C ALA A 103 19.17 -29.94 -9.82
N PRO A 104 20.37 -30.55 -9.74
CA PRO A 104 20.49 -32.01 -9.65
C PRO A 104 19.74 -32.54 -8.41
N ILE A 105 18.56 -33.11 -8.64
CA ILE A 105 17.72 -33.72 -7.62
C ILE A 105 18.39 -35.03 -7.21
N ALA A 106 18.84 -35.13 -5.96
CA ALA A 106 19.57 -36.29 -5.44
C ALA A 106 18.73 -37.57 -5.47
N SER A 107 17.41 -37.46 -5.30
CA SER A 107 16.46 -38.56 -5.55
C SER A 107 15.03 -38.06 -5.75
N THR A 108 14.35 -38.58 -6.77
CA THR A 108 12.92 -38.35 -7.02
C THR A 108 12.17 -39.66 -6.77
N VAL A 109 11.18 -39.64 -5.89
CA VAL A 109 10.31 -40.81 -5.63
C VAL A 109 8.90 -40.51 -6.12
N LEU A 110 8.35 -41.45 -6.90
CA LEU A 110 7.00 -41.37 -7.46
C LEU A 110 6.06 -42.29 -6.67
N TYR A 111 4.97 -41.73 -6.16
CA TYR A 111 3.89 -42.51 -5.55
C TYR A 111 2.63 -42.37 -6.41
N GLU A 112 2.18 -43.48 -6.96
CA GLU A 112 0.93 -43.58 -7.72
C GLU A 112 -0.19 -44.06 -6.80
N GLU A 113 -1.15 -43.19 -6.51
CA GLU A 113 -2.48 -43.60 -6.06
C GLU A 113 -3.44 -43.52 -7.25
N LYS A 114 -4.47 -44.38 -7.24
CA LYS A 114 -5.34 -44.76 -8.38
C LYS A 114 -5.82 -43.64 -9.32
N GLU A 115 -5.81 -42.38 -8.90
CA GLU A 115 -6.21 -41.21 -9.70
C GLU A 115 -5.24 -40.01 -9.58
N THR A 116 -4.21 -40.08 -8.72
CA THR A 116 -3.26 -38.99 -8.49
C THR A 116 -1.82 -39.50 -8.35
N MET A 117 -0.91 -38.87 -9.09
CA MET A 117 0.53 -39.11 -8.99
C MET A 117 1.16 -38.01 -8.13
N THR A 118 1.87 -38.41 -7.08
CA THR A 118 2.64 -37.49 -6.23
C THR A 118 4.14 -37.67 -6.49
N VAL A 119 4.82 -36.56 -6.78
CA VAL A 119 6.26 -36.50 -7.06
C VAL A 119 6.95 -35.85 -5.87
N VAL A 120 7.80 -36.59 -5.17
CA VAL A 120 8.59 -36.06 -4.04
C VAL A 120 10.04 -35.90 -4.50
N ASN A 121 10.51 -34.65 -4.53
CA ASN A 121 11.90 -34.31 -4.82
C ASN A 121 12.66 -34.09 -3.51
N ALA A 122 13.64 -34.93 -3.23
CA ALA A 122 14.54 -34.78 -2.08
C ALA A 122 15.90 -34.27 -2.56
N GLY A 123 16.30 -33.08 -2.08
CA GLY A 123 17.61 -32.48 -2.31
C GLY A 123 18.35 -32.27 -0.99
N GLU A 124 19.67 -32.40 -1.01
CA GLU A 124 20.53 -32.04 0.12
C GLU A 124 20.54 -30.51 0.26
N ILE A 125 20.10 -30.00 1.42
CA ILE A 125 20.15 -28.56 1.71
C ILE A 125 21.62 -28.22 1.93
N SER A 126 22.17 -27.34 1.09
CA SER A 126 23.54 -26.83 1.24
C SER A 126 23.72 -26.21 2.63
N ALA A 127 24.88 -26.40 3.26
CA ALA A 127 25.17 -25.80 4.57
C ALA A 127 25.03 -24.26 4.55
N GLU A 128 25.30 -23.63 3.40
CA GLU A 128 25.13 -22.19 3.20
C GLU A 128 23.65 -21.77 3.16
N GLU A 129 22.77 -22.61 2.59
CA GLU A 129 21.33 -22.36 2.54
C GLU A 129 20.67 -22.52 3.92
N HIS A 130 21.17 -23.45 4.74
CA HIS A 130 20.70 -23.64 6.11
C HIS A 130 21.07 -22.45 7.02
N GLU A 131 22.24 -21.82 6.81
CA GLU A 131 22.61 -20.59 7.53
C GLU A 131 21.74 -19.39 7.13
N ILE A 132 21.39 -19.26 5.85
CA ILE A 132 20.50 -18.22 5.35
C ILE A 132 19.09 -18.38 5.93
N GLN A 133 18.53 -19.60 5.91
CA GLN A 133 17.21 -19.88 6.48
C GLN A 133 17.15 -19.58 7.98
N LYS A 134 18.22 -19.92 8.72
CA LYS A 134 18.32 -19.64 10.15
C LYS A 134 18.39 -18.14 10.45
N ALA A 135 19.13 -17.37 9.63
CA ALA A 135 19.17 -15.92 9.74
C ALA A 135 17.80 -15.28 9.44
N GLU A 136 17.05 -15.80 8.45
CA GLU A 136 15.70 -15.33 8.15
C GLU A 136 14.69 -15.64 9.26
N GLU A 137 14.82 -16.81 9.92
CA GLU A 137 13.99 -17.18 11.07
C GLU A 137 14.27 -16.28 12.29
N GLU A 138 15.55 -15.99 12.58
CA GLU A 138 15.95 -15.06 13.65
C GLU A 138 15.45 -13.63 13.40
N VAL A 139 15.50 -13.15 12.15
CA VAL A 139 14.96 -11.82 11.78
C VAL A 139 13.42 -11.82 11.90
N GLY A 140 12.77 -12.93 11.56
CA GLY A 140 11.32 -13.13 11.73
C GLY A 140 10.89 -13.03 13.19
N GLU A 141 11.63 -13.66 14.10
CA GLU A 141 11.37 -13.61 15.54
C GLU A 141 11.53 -12.19 16.10
N GLN A 142 12.62 -11.50 15.73
CA GLN A 142 12.85 -10.11 16.15
C GLN A 142 11.73 -9.18 15.67
N HIS A 143 11.23 -9.38 14.45
CA HIS A 143 10.13 -8.59 13.91
C HIS A 143 8.81 -8.85 14.65
N LEU A 144 8.51 -10.11 14.99
CA LEU A 144 7.32 -10.48 15.78
C LEU A 144 7.37 -9.86 17.19
N GLU A 145 8.55 -9.83 17.82
CA GLU A 145 8.71 -9.20 19.14
C GLU A 145 8.47 -7.68 19.08
N VAL A 146 8.94 -7.00 18.02
CA VAL A 146 8.68 -5.56 17.81
C VAL A 146 7.18 -5.30 17.60
N ILE A 147 6.49 -6.14 16.82
CA ILE A 147 5.03 -6.07 16.64
C ILE A 147 4.30 -6.25 17.97
N ALA A 148 4.70 -7.25 18.77
CA ALA A 148 4.11 -7.54 20.08
C ALA A 148 4.26 -6.33 21.02
N ARG A 149 5.48 -5.77 21.15
CA ARG A 149 5.75 -4.56 21.94
C ARG A 149 4.92 -3.36 21.49
N PHE A 150 4.68 -3.21 20.18
CA PHE A 150 3.85 -2.12 19.66
C PHE A 150 2.36 -2.30 19.99
N SER A 151 1.87 -3.55 19.95
CA SER A 151 0.49 -3.91 20.31
C SER A 151 0.21 -3.68 21.80
N GLU A 152 1.16 -4.01 22.68
CA GLU A 152 1.06 -3.77 24.13
C GLU A 152 1.02 -2.29 24.46
N LYS A 153 1.89 -1.48 23.82
CA LYS A 153 1.87 -0.02 23.96
C LYS A 153 0.53 0.58 23.55
N ARG A 154 -0.13 0.06 22.50
CA ARG A 154 -1.51 0.47 22.14
C ARG A 154 -2.52 0.05 23.20
N ARG A 155 -2.44 -1.18 23.72
CA ARG A 155 -3.34 -1.68 24.78
C ARG A 155 -3.26 -0.83 26.04
N MET A 156 -2.07 -0.41 26.45
CA MET A 156 -1.88 0.45 27.63
C MET A 156 -2.41 1.88 27.40
N LYS A 157 -2.24 2.46 26.21
CA LYS A 157 -2.83 3.76 25.86
C LYS A 157 -4.36 3.71 25.86
N ASN A 158 -4.96 2.64 25.34
CA ASN A 158 -6.42 2.46 25.36
C ASN A 158 -6.98 2.25 26.77
N LYS A 159 -6.26 1.55 27.65
CA LYS A 159 -6.63 1.42 29.07
C LYS A 159 -6.57 2.78 29.78
N ASN A 160 -5.53 3.57 29.54
CA ASN A 160 -5.36 4.89 30.15
C ASN A 160 -6.41 5.90 29.65
N SER A 161 -6.78 5.86 28.36
CA SER A 161 -7.87 6.69 27.84
C SER A 161 -9.24 6.25 28.37
N ALA A 162 -9.49 4.95 28.52
CA ALA A 162 -10.72 4.44 29.13
C ALA A 162 -10.84 4.78 30.62
N LEU A 163 -9.73 4.74 31.37
CA LEU A 163 -9.67 5.20 32.76
C LEU A 163 -9.87 6.72 32.87
N ALA A 164 -9.34 7.49 31.92
CA ALA A 164 -9.58 8.93 31.85
C ALA A 164 -11.06 9.24 31.56
N ILE A 165 -11.71 8.51 30.64
CA ILE A 165 -13.15 8.65 30.36
C ILE A 165 -13.99 8.34 31.61
N LYS A 166 -13.68 7.24 32.32
CA LYS A 166 -14.37 6.88 33.58
C LYS A 166 -14.20 7.92 34.70
N LYS A 167 -13.07 8.63 34.73
CA LYS A 167 -12.83 9.70 35.71
C LYS A 167 -13.74 10.93 35.47
N TYR A 168 -14.18 11.15 34.22
CA TYR A 168 -15.13 12.22 33.87
C TYR A 168 -16.59 11.78 33.95
N GLU A 169 -16.90 10.48 33.86
CA GLU A 169 -18.26 9.93 34.07
C GLU A 169 -18.74 10.02 35.53
N GLY A 170 -17.83 10.30 36.48
CA GLY A 170 -18.17 10.63 37.87
C GLY A 170 -18.57 12.09 38.10
N VAL A 171 -18.48 12.96 37.08
CA VAL A 171 -18.99 14.34 37.14
C VAL A 171 -20.39 14.33 36.53
N THR A 172 -21.35 13.72 37.22
CA THR A 172 -22.76 13.92 36.90
C THR A 172 -23.11 15.35 37.32
N CYS A 173 -23.19 16.25 36.33
CA CYS A 173 -23.80 17.56 36.51
C CYS A 173 -25.26 17.34 36.89
N SER A 174 -25.56 17.37 38.19
CA SER A 174 -26.92 17.35 38.70
C SER A 174 -27.64 18.61 38.20
N HIS A 175 -28.34 18.48 37.07
CA HIS A 175 -29.36 19.44 36.66
C HIS A 175 -30.48 19.37 37.71
N LYS A 176 -30.35 20.18 38.76
CA LYS A 176 -31.50 20.54 39.58
C LYS A 176 -32.43 21.35 38.69
N ALA A 177 -33.61 20.80 38.49
CA ALA A 177 -34.70 21.46 37.79
C ALA A 177 -34.99 22.82 38.46
N GLY A 178 -35.12 23.86 37.63
CA GLY A 178 -35.57 25.18 38.04
C GLY A 178 -34.49 26.02 38.68
N VAL A 179 -33.97 26.97 37.91
CA VAL A 179 -33.83 28.40 38.23
C VAL A 179 -33.08 29.00 37.04
N GLU A 180 -33.68 30.02 36.44
CA GLU A 180 -33.09 30.86 35.41
C GLU A 180 -31.76 31.44 35.94
N VAL A 181 -30.65 31.19 35.24
CA VAL A 181 -29.38 31.86 35.53
C VAL A 181 -28.92 32.56 34.26
N THR A 182 -29.27 33.84 34.22
CA THR A 182 -28.57 34.91 33.51
C THR A 182 -27.07 34.83 33.79
N GLU A 183 -26.28 34.95 32.73
CA GLU A 183 -24.94 35.57 32.64
C GLU A 183 -23.83 35.24 33.67
N PHE A 184 -22.61 35.18 33.12
CA PHE A 184 -21.31 35.32 33.79
C PHE A 184 -20.75 34.13 34.58
N CYS A 185 -19.76 33.44 33.99
CA CYS A 185 -18.46 33.23 34.64
C CYS A 185 -17.39 32.76 33.61
N CYS A 186 -16.79 33.72 32.90
CA CYS A 186 -15.53 33.55 32.17
C CYS A 186 -14.51 34.57 32.72
N GLN A 187 -13.99 34.28 33.91
CA GLN A 187 -12.86 34.91 34.61
C GLN A 187 -12.75 34.09 35.92
N GLU A 188 -11.66 33.50 36.38
CA GLU A 188 -10.22 33.66 36.26
C GLU A 188 -9.61 32.25 36.13
N LEU A 189 -8.45 32.04 35.52
CA LEU A 189 -7.19 32.05 36.26
C LEU A 189 -6.03 32.10 35.25
N MET A 190 -5.44 33.28 35.13
CA MET A 190 -4.07 33.47 34.70
C MET A 190 -3.24 33.78 35.97
N VAL A 191 -2.01 33.26 35.99
CA VAL A 191 -0.88 33.56 36.90
C VAL A 191 -0.85 32.83 38.26
N SER A 192 0.12 31.91 38.41
CA SER A 192 1.20 32.00 39.40
C SER A 192 2.23 30.87 39.22
N SER A 193 3.47 31.30 38.93
CA SER A 193 4.80 30.68 39.14
C SER A 193 5.14 29.31 38.55
#